data_AF-A0A7N2MLR1-F1
#
_entry.id   AF-A0A7N2MLR1-F1
#
_cell.length_a   1.000
_cell.length_b   1.000
_cell.length_c   1.000
_cell.angle_alpha   90.00
_cell.angle_beta   90.00
_cell.angle_gamma   90.00
#
_symmetry.space_group_name_H-M   'P 1'
#
loop_
_entity.id
_entity.type
_entity.pdbx_description
1 polymer ?
#
loop_
_entity_poly.entity_id
_entity_poly.type
_entity_poly.pdbx_seq_one_letter_code
_entity_poly.pdbx_strand_id
1 'polypeptide(L)' 'MDIGEGAKRQWPGRFQGPSLKQLALETVGLEMRKPKDVCMSNWETRLLNEAQIEYACIDAYASYKIGHKLLMEE' A
#
# COMPACT_ATOMS: atom_id res chain seq x y z
N MET A 1 11.57 6.23 9.29
CA MET A 1 11.39 4.83 8.90
C MET A 1 10.17 4.77 8.03
N ASP A 2 10.32 4.33 6.78
CA ASP A 2 9.15 4.06 5.94
C ASP A 2 8.50 2.71 6.29
N ILE A 3 7.32 2.43 5.73
CA ILE A 3 6.57 1.20 6.02
C ILE A 3 7.29 -0.08 5.55
N GLY A 4 8.10 0.00 4.49
CA GLY A 4 8.87 -1.13 3.98
C GLY A 4 10.10 -1.42 4.84
N GLU A 5 10.80 -0.39 5.31
CA GLU A 5 11.84 -0.49 6.32
C GLU A 5 11.29 -1.04 7.64
N GLY A 6 10.13 -0.53 8.08
CA GLY A 6 9.41 -1.02 9.26
C GLY A 6 9.11 -2.51 9.18
N ALA A 7 8.58 -2.96 8.03
CA ALA A 7 8.28 -4.38 7.81
C ALA A 7 9.55 -5.24 7.82
N LYS A 8 10.65 -4.78 7.21
CA LYS A 8 11.93 -5.51 7.24
C LYS A 8 12.54 -5.60 8.63
N ARG A 9 12.35 -4.58 9.47
CA ARG A 9 12.81 -4.60 10.86
C ARG A 9 12.00 -5.60 11.69
N GLN A 10 10.69 -5.64 11.51
CA GLN A 10 9.81 -6.58 12.21
C GLN A 10 10.01 -8.02 11.74
N TRP A 11 10.27 -8.23 10.44
CA TRP A 11 10.48 -9.56 9.85
C TRP A 11 11.75 -9.60 8.97
N PRO A 12 12.94 -9.70 9.60
CA PRO A 12 14.20 -9.75 8.86
C PRO A 12 14.23 -10.89 7.83
N GLY A 13 14.60 -10.56 6.60
CA GLY A 13 14.72 -11.53 5.49
C GLY A 13 13.41 -11.95 4.84
N ARG A 14 12.24 -11.60 5.39
CA ARG A 14 10.93 -11.97 4.82
C ARG A 14 10.58 -11.19 3.55
N PHE A 15 10.97 -9.91 3.50
CA PHE A 15 10.60 -9.01 2.41
C PHE A 15 11.82 -8.48 1.65
N GLN A 16 11.83 -8.68 0.33
CA GLN A 16 12.84 -8.13 -0.58
C GLN A 16 12.16 -7.25 -1.64
N GLY A 17 12.04 -5.96 -1.35
CA GLY A 17 11.30 -5.01 -2.21
C GLY A 17 9.80 -5.30 -2.27
N PRO A 18 9.10 -5.38 -1.12
CA PRO A 18 7.70 -5.79 -1.11
C PRO A 18 6.82 -4.72 -1.75
N SER A 19 5.79 -5.16 -2.48
CA SER A 19 4.75 -4.25 -2.96
C SER A 19 3.86 -3.80 -1.80
N LEU A 20 3.22 -2.63 -1.95
CA LEU A 20 2.22 -2.16 -0.99
C LEU A 20 1.11 -3.19 -0.77
N LYS A 21 0.68 -3.87 -1.84
CA LYS A 21 -0.32 -4.95 -1.78
C LYS A 21 0.13 -6.12 -0.90
N GLN A 22 1.38 -6.54 -1.05
CA GLN A 22 1.95 -7.62 -0.25
C GLN A 22 2.02 -7.22 1.23
N LEU A 23 2.53 -6.01 1.52
CA LEU A 23 2.60 -5.51 2.89
C LEU A 23 1.22 -5.39 3.53
N ALA A 24 0.22 -4.90 2.81
CA ALA A 24 -1.14 -4.75 3.31
C ALA A 24 -1.75 -6.11 3.70
N LEU A 25 -1.59 -7.12 2.85
CA LEU A 25 -2.09 -8.45 3.13
C LEU A 25 -1.39 -9.10 4.32
N GLU A 26 -0.05 -9.10 4.32
CA GLU A 26 0.72 -9.83 5.33
C GLU A 26 0.80 -9.12 6.69
N THR A 27 0.71 -7.78 6.72
CA THR A 27 0.83 -7.00 7.96
C THR A 27 -0.51 -6.76 8.64
N VAL A 28 -1.55 -6.48 7.85
CA VAL A 28 -2.87 -6.04 8.38
C VAL A 28 -4.05 -6.81 7.79
N GLY A 29 -3.82 -7.87 7.02
CA GLY A 29 -4.88 -8.71 6.46
C GLY A 29 -5.75 -8.01 5.40
N LEU A 30 -5.27 -6.90 4.82
CA LEU A 30 -6.05 -6.10 3.87
C LEU A 30 -5.83 -6.55 2.42
N GLU A 31 -6.88 -7.09 1.80
CA GLU A 31 -6.88 -7.36 0.36
C GLU A 31 -7.16 -6.10 -0.45
N MET A 32 -6.17 -5.65 -1.21
CA MET A 32 -6.29 -4.48 -2.07
C MET A 32 -6.68 -4.89 -3.50
N ARG A 33 -7.82 -4.37 -3.99
CA ARG A 33 -8.15 -4.41 -5.42
C ARG A 33 -7.28 -3.40 -6.15
N LYS A 34 -6.42 -3.91 -7.06
CA LYS A 34 -5.49 -3.10 -7.86
C LYS A 34 -5.59 -3.48 -9.33
N PRO A 35 -6.65 -3.05 -10.02
CA PRO A 35 -6.77 -3.26 -11.47
C PRO A 35 -5.58 -2.63 -12.21
N LYS A 36 -4.93 -3.42 -13.07
CA LYS A 36 -3.68 -3.03 -13.76
C LYS A 36 -3.92 -1.89 -14.75
N ASP A 37 -5.09 -1.88 -15.37
CA ASP A 37 -5.60 -0.83 -16.25
C ASP A 37 -5.70 0.52 -15.53
N VAL A 38 -6.13 0.55 -14.25
CA VAL A 38 -6.14 1.79 -13.46
C VAL A 38 -4.72 2.17 -13.04
N CYS A 39 -3.92 1.21 -12.57
CA CYS A 39 -2.53 1.46 -12.18
C CYS A 39 -1.70 2.06 -13.32
N MET A 40 -1.91 1.60 -14.55
CA MET A 40 -1.18 2.04 -15.76
C MET A 40 -1.94 3.10 -16.57
N SER A 41 -3.05 3.64 -16.04
CA SER A 41 -3.81 4.71 -16.69
C SER A 41 -3.05 6.04 -16.70
N ASN A 42 -3.55 7.02 -17.44
CA ASN A 42 -2.95 8.35 -17.45
C ASN A 42 -3.26 9.09 -16.13
N TRP A 43 -2.30 9.09 -15.20
CA TRP A 43 -2.38 9.81 -13.92
C TRP A 43 -2.06 11.31 -14.04
N GLU A 44 -1.56 11.77 -15.18
CA GLU A 44 -1.27 13.19 -15.45
C GLU A 44 -2.47 13.94 -16.05
N THR A 45 -3.62 13.26 -16.20
CA THR A 45 -4.86 13.90 -16.64
C THR A 45 -5.29 14.99 -15.66
N ARG A 46 -5.82 16.10 -16.20
CA ARG A 46 -6.35 17.20 -15.39
C ARG A 46 -7.52 16.78 -14.50
N LEU A 47 -8.30 15.79 -14.93
CA LEU A 47 -9.43 15.24 -14.18
C LEU A 47 -9.28 13.73 -14.08
N LEU A 48 -9.15 13.23 -12.85
CA LEU A 48 -9.15 11.81 -12.55
C LEU A 48 -10.57 11.25 -12.66
N ASN A 49 -10.69 10.00 -13.08
CA ASN A 49 -11.96 9.28 -13.01
C ASN A 49 -12.16 8.64 -11.62
N GLU A 50 -13.38 8.16 -11.37
CA GLU A 50 -13.74 7.53 -10.09
C GLU A 50 -12.85 6.34 -9.74
N ALA A 51 -12.47 5.51 -10.72
CA ALA A 51 -11.61 4.35 -10.49
C ALA A 51 -10.18 4.75 -10.07
N GLN A 52 -9.62 5.82 -10.64
CA GLN A 52 -8.33 6.37 -10.22
C GLN A 52 -8.40 6.96 -8.80
N ILE A 53 -9.49 7.68 -8.49
CA ILE A 53 -9.71 8.25 -7.16
C ILE A 53 -9.82 7.12 -6.12
N GLU A 54 -10.64 6.10 -6.38
CA GLU A 54 -10.80 4.95 -5.51
C GLU A 54 -9.47 4.22 -5.31
N TYR A 55 -8.72 3.96 -6.38
CA TYR A 55 -7.41 3.32 -6.32
C TYR A 55 -6.44 4.12 -5.42
N ALA A 56 -6.37 5.45 -5.59
CA ALA A 56 -5.51 6.30 -4.78
C ALA A 56 -5.91 6.29 -3.30
N CYS A 57 -7.21 6.30 -3.00
CA CYS A 57 -7.72 6.21 -1.63
C CYS A 57 -7.39 4.85 -0.99
N ILE A 58 -7.50 3.75 -1.73
CA ILE A 58 -7.11 2.41 -1.25
C ILE A 58 -5.61 2.39 -0.90
N ASP A 59 -4.75 2.98 -1.74
CA ASP A 59 -3.31 3.06 -1.49
C ASP A 59 -2.96 3.88 -0.25
N ALA A 60 -3.61 5.04 -0.09
CA ALA A 60 -3.44 5.88 1.08
C ALA A 60 -3.88 5.17 2.37
N TYR A 61 -5.06 4.53 2.34
CA TYR A 61 -5.59 3.81 3.50
C TYR A 61 -4.73 2.61 3.89
N ALA A 62 -4.30 1.81 2.92
CA ALA A 62 -3.41 0.68 3.18
C ALA A 62 -2.08 1.14 3.81
N SER A 63 -1.49 2.22 3.28
CA SER A 63 -0.26 2.81 3.81
C SER A 63 -0.43 3.26 5.27
N TYR A 64 -1.54 3.94 5.58
CA TYR A 64 -1.88 4.33 6.95
C TYR A 64 -2.01 3.11 7.88
N LYS A 65 -2.78 2.09 7.48
CA LYS A 65 -2.99 0.90 8.33
C LYS A 65 -1.70 0.15 8.61
N ILE A 66 -0.84 -0.01 7.60
CA ILE A 66 0.48 -0.65 7.76
C ILE A 66 1.35 0.19 8.70
N GLY A 67 1.45 1.50 8.44
CA GLY A 67 2.26 2.41 9.25
C GLY A 67 1.80 2.46 10.70
N HIS A 68 0.49 2.54 10.95
CA HIS A 68 -0.07 2.48 12.29
C HIS A 68 0.32 1.18 13.00
N LYS A 69 0.17 0.03 12.33
CA LYS A 69 0.49 -1.28 12.90
C LYS A 69 1.98 -1.45 13.23
N LEU A 70 2.87 -0.91 12.40
CA LEU A 70 4.31 -1.12 12.52
C LEU A 70 5.04 -0.05 13.33
N LEU A 71 4.50 1.17 13.40
CA LEU A 71 5.20 2.33 13.94
C LEU A 71 4.49 2.97 15.14
N MET A 72 3.23 2.64 15.39
CA MET A 72 2.40 3.32 16.40
C MET A 72 1.73 2.37 17.39
N GLU A 73 1.41 1.14 16.99
CA GLU A 73 0.95 0.09 17.92
C GLU A 73 2.16 -0.54 18.62
N GLU A 74 2.12 -0.59 19.97
CA GLU A 74 3.09 -1.32 20.82
C GLU A 74 2.84 -2.84 20.82
#